data_AF-A0A2T2TD59-F1
#
_entry.id   AF-A0A2T2TD59-F1
#
_cell.length_a   1.000
_cell.length_b   1.000
_cell.length_c   1.000
_cell.angle_alpha   90.00
_cell.angle_beta   90.00
_cell.angle_gamma   90.00
#
_symmetry.space_group_name_H-M   'P 1'
#
loop_
_entity.id
_entity.type
_entity.pdbx_description
1 polymer ?
#
loop_
_entity_poly.entity_id
_entity_poly.type
_entity_poly.pdbx_seq_one_letter_code
_entity_poly.pdbx_strand_id
1 'polypeptide(L)'
;MFKHYLRAATDAFWRDGDRFDNPAQRQARLLRRLLRTAADTEWGRAHDFAALAEAPDVARAYQQHAPLTDYDDIRSQVERMRRGETDVLWPGTVERYGVSSGTVSDGKVLPAPEAALRAKVRGSADAAFSYVANRSGWSLFGGKTL
;
A
#
# COMPACT_ATOMS: atom_id res chain seq x y z
N MET A 1 -21.16 -8.23 -29.00
CA MET A 1 -19.96 -7.40 -29.22
C MET A 1 -19.27 -7.03 -27.89
N PHE A 2 -19.96 -6.43 -26.90
CA PHE A 2 -19.38 -6.00 -25.62
C PHE A 2 -18.82 -7.12 -24.71
N LYS A 3 -19.51 -8.27 -24.62
CA LYS A 3 -19.04 -9.46 -23.86
C LYS A 3 -17.72 -10.05 -24.38
N HIS A 4 -17.46 -9.94 -25.69
CA HIS A 4 -16.23 -10.45 -26.31
C HIS A 4 -15.04 -9.51 -26.04
N TYR A 5 -15.28 -8.19 -26.07
CA TYR A 5 -14.27 -7.18 -25.77
C TYR A 5 -13.80 -7.26 -24.31
N LEU A 6 -14.73 -7.45 -23.38
CA LEU A 6 -14.41 -7.59 -21.96
C LEU A 6 -13.73 -8.93 -21.64
N ARG A 7 -14.07 -10.02 -22.33
CA ARG A 7 -13.37 -11.30 -22.17
C ARG A 7 -11.93 -11.21 -22.66
N ALA A 8 -11.71 -10.58 -23.81
CA ALA A 8 -10.37 -10.28 -24.31
C ALA A 8 -9.59 -9.33 -23.38
N ALA A 9 -10.27 -8.35 -22.76
CA ALA A 9 -9.67 -7.44 -21.78
C ALA A 9 -9.35 -8.15 -20.44
N THR A 10 -10.22 -9.03 -19.96
CA THR A 10 -9.94 -9.86 -18.77
C THR A 10 -8.85 -10.89 -19.06
N ASP A 11 -8.80 -11.46 -20.25
CA ASP A 11 -7.75 -12.40 -20.66
C ASP A 11 -6.41 -11.68 -20.86
N ALA A 12 -6.40 -10.45 -21.37
CA ALA A 12 -5.20 -9.61 -21.43
C ALA A 12 -4.74 -9.13 -20.05
N PHE A 13 -5.69 -8.83 -19.15
CA PHE A 13 -5.43 -8.50 -17.75
C PHE A 13 -4.89 -9.71 -16.96
N TRP A 14 -5.43 -10.90 -17.21
CA TRP A 14 -5.00 -12.18 -16.63
C TRP A 14 -3.80 -12.81 -17.32
N ARG A 15 -3.45 -12.42 -18.55
CA ARG A 15 -2.20 -12.87 -19.20
C ARG A 15 -0.95 -12.36 -18.48
N ASP A 16 -1.11 -11.39 -17.60
CA ASP A 16 -0.17 -11.09 -16.52
C ASP A 16 -0.35 -12.11 -15.36
N GLY A 17 -0.48 -13.40 -15.70
CA GLY A 17 -1.00 -14.49 -14.87
C GLY A 17 -0.15 -14.85 -13.66
N ASP A 18 0.97 -14.18 -13.51
CA ASP A 18 1.94 -14.36 -12.44
C ASP A 18 1.60 -13.48 -11.22
N ARG A 19 0.67 -12.51 -11.31
CA ARG A 19 0.43 -11.49 -10.24
C ARG A 19 0.11 -12.06 -8.85
N PHE A 20 -0.53 -13.22 -8.77
CA PHE A 20 -0.86 -13.91 -7.53
C PHE A 20 0.07 -15.10 -7.22
N ASP A 21 0.95 -15.45 -8.16
CA ASP A 21 1.92 -16.52 -7.97
C ASP A 21 3.07 -16.05 -7.07
N ASN A 22 3.57 -16.96 -6.25
CA ASN A 22 4.66 -16.73 -5.30
C ASN A 22 4.46 -15.47 -4.41
N PRO A 23 3.34 -15.38 -3.65
CA PRO A 23 2.98 -14.18 -2.90
C PRO A 23 4.06 -13.75 -1.89
N ALA A 24 4.74 -14.71 -1.26
CA ALA A 24 5.84 -14.44 -0.35
C ALA A 24 7.00 -13.70 -1.04
N GLN A 25 7.40 -14.13 -2.24
CA GLN A 25 8.46 -13.48 -2.99
C GLN A 25 8.05 -12.08 -3.44
N ARG A 26 6.79 -11.89 -3.87
CA ARG A 26 6.26 -10.58 -4.26
C ARG A 26 6.23 -9.60 -3.08
N GLN A 27 5.76 -10.05 -1.91
CA GLN A 27 5.76 -9.24 -0.70
C GLN A 27 7.18 -8.89 -0.24
N ALA A 28 8.13 -9.81 -0.32
CA ALA A 28 9.53 -9.52 -0.01
C ALA A 28 10.13 -8.46 -0.96
N ARG A 29 9.84 -8.54 -2.27
CA ARG A 29 10.26 -7.52 -3.24
C ARG A 29 9.60 -6.16 -2.97
N LEU A 30 8.31 -6.15 -2.63
CA LEU A 30 7.58 -4.94 -2.25
C LEU A 30 8.19 -4.30 -1.01
N LEU A 31 8.39 -5.07 0.07
CA LEU A 31 9.00 -4.60 1.30
C LEU A 31 10.38 -3.97 1.04
N ARG A 32 11.25 -4.66 0.29
CA ARG A 32 12.56 -4.12 -0.09
C ARG A 32 12.44 -2.78 -0.82
N ARG A 33 11.49 -2.67 -1.76
CA ARG A 33 11.25 -1.40 -2.47
C ARG A 33 10.78 -0.30 -1.52
N LEU A 34 9.87 -0.60 -0.59
CA LEU A 34 9.36 0.39 0.37
C LEU A 34 10.49 0.88 1.28
N LEU A 35 11.32 -0.02 1.80
CA LEU A 35 12.48 0.31 2.63
C LEU A 35 13.49 1.18 1.88
N ARG A 36 13.87 0.82 0.64
CA ARG A 36 14.76 1.65 -0.19
C ARG A 36 14.18 3.03 -0.46
N THR A 37 12.87 3.09 -0.72
CA THR A 37 12.18 4.36 -1.00
C THR A 37 12.21 5.27 0.21
N ALA A 38 11.96 4.74 1.40
CA ALA A 38 11.92 5.50 2.64
C ALA A 38 13.28 5.62 3.34
N ALA A 39 14.38 5.13 2.76
CA ALA A 39 15.68 5.06 3.43
C ALA A 39 16.21 6.44 3.88
N ASP A 40 15.96 7.47 3.07
CA ASP A 40 16.42 8.83 3.32
C ASP A 40 15.42 9.68 4.11
N THR A 41 14.36 9.09 4.67
CA THR A 41 13.48 9.81 5.60
C THR A 41 14.09 9.86 7.00
N GLU A 42 13.60 10.76 7.86
CA GLU A 42 13.95 10.76 9.29
C GLU A 42 13.72 9.37 9.91
N TRP A 43 12.56 8.78 9.64
CA TRP A 43 12.21 7.45 10.12
C TRP A 43 13.11 6.36 9.53
N GLY A 44 13.41 6.42 8.24
CA GLY A 44 14.25 5.45 7.56
C GLY A 44 15.69 5.44 8.10
N ARG A 45 16.24 6.62 8.39
CA ARG A 45 17.54 6.77 9.05
C ARG A 45 17.51 6.27 10.50
N ALA A 46 16.45 6.57 11.25
CA ALA A 46 16.34 6.13 12.65
C ALA A 46 16.24 4.60 12.81
N HIS A 47 15.83 3.89 11.76
CA HIS A 47 15.61 2.44 11.76
C HIS A 47 16.46 1.67 10.73
N ASP A 48 17.52 2.30 10.20
CA ASP A 48 18.48 1.70 9.27
C ASP A 48 17.85 1.02 8.04
N PHE A 49 16.83 1.63 7.45
CA PHE A 49 16.09 1.05 6.32
C PHE A 49 16.97 0.75 5.10
N ALA A 50 18.03 1.52 4.88
CA ALA A 50 19.04 1.25 3.85
C ALA A 50 19.71 -0.12 4.07
N ALA A 51 20.14 -0.43 5.30
CA ALA A 51 20.77 -1.70 5.61
C ALA A 51 19.76 -2.86 5.53
N LEU A 52 18.55 -2.67 6.03
CA LEU A 52 17.48 -3.69 5.97
C LEU A 52 17.12 -4.05 4.53
N ALA A 53 17.11 -3.07 3.62
CA ALA A 53 16.83 -3.31 2.21
C ALA A 53 17.87 -4.20 1.51
N GLU A 54 19.14 -4.12 1.92
CA GLU A 54 20.24 -4.92 1.35
C GLU A 54 20.38 -6.30 2.00
N ALA A 55 19.63 -6.58 3.08
CA ALA A 55 19.62 -7.90 3.70
C ALA A 55 19.22 -8.99 2.70
N PRO A 56 19.89 -10.17 2.68
CA PRO A 56 19.52 -11.30 1.83
C PRO A 56 18.06 -11.73 2.05
N ASP A 57 17.65 -11.85 3.32
CA ASP A 57 16.28 -12.08 3.75
C ASP A 57 15.71 -10.80 4.40
N VAL A 58 15.17 -9.93 3.55
CA VAL A 58 14.59 -8.64 3.95
C VAL A 58 13.42 -8.79 4.93
N ALA A 59 12.62 -9.86 4.82
CA ALA A 59 11.47 -10.06 5.67
C ALA A 59 11.91 -10.39 7.10
N ARG A 60 12.86 -11.32 7.24
CA ARG A 60 13.41 -11.68 8.55
C ARG A 60 14.19 -10.51 9.17
N ALA A 61 15.01 -9.82 8.38
CA ALA A 61 15.76 -8.66 8.87
C ALA A 61 14.82 -7.57 9.40
N TYR A 62 13.76 -7.25 8.66
CA TYR A 62 12.76 -6.28 9.08
C TYR A 62 12.05 -6.72 10.37
N GLN A 63 11.60 -7.98 10.47
CA GLN A 63 10.93 -8.50 11.67
C GLN A 63 11.79 -8.44 12.94
N GLN A 64 13.11 -8.56 12.81
CA GLN A 64 14.05 -8.52 13.94
C GLN A 64 14.41 -7.09 14.36
N HIS A 65 14.25 -6.11 13.47
CA HIS A 65 14.75 -4.76 13.67
C HIS A 65 13.66 -3.70 13.82
N ALA A 66 12.52 -3.88 13.14
CA ALA A 66 11.42 -2.94 13.18
C ALA A 66 10.70 -3.01 14.54
N PRO A 67 10.59 -1.90 15.28
CA PRO A 67 9.82 -1.89 16.51
C PRO A 67 8.33 -2.10 16.21
N LEU A 68 7.61 -2.72 17.15
CA LEU A 68 6.16 -2.59 17.20
C LEU A 68 5.84 -1.13 17.54
N THR A 69 5.11 -0.46 16.66
CA THR A 69 4.85 0.98 16.74
C THR A 69 3.35 1.22 16.75
N ASP A 70 2.87 1.89 17.79
CA ASP A 70 1.51 2.36 17.89
C ASP A 70 1.36 3.76 17.28
N TYR A 71 0.11 4.19 17.08
CA TYR A 71 -0.15 5.51 16.49
C TYR A 71 0.41 6.65 17.34
N ASP A 72 0.36 6.51 18.67
CA ASP A 72 0.83 7.55 19.58
C ASP A 72 2.35 7.77 19.50
N ASP A 73 3.11 6.72 19.15
CA ASP A 73 4.56 6.80 18.94
C ASP A 73 4.92 7.65 17.70
N ILE A 74 4.04 7.67 16.69
CA ILE A 74 4.24 8.41 15.43
C ILE A 74 3.41 9.68 15.32
N ARG A 75 2.57 9.98 16.31
CA ARG A 75 1.63 11.12 16.28
C ARG A 75 2.36 12.43 16.04
N SER A 76 3.51 12.63 16.70
CA SER A 76 4.29 13.87 16.57
C SER A 76 4.84 14.07 15.15
N GLN A 77 5.27 12.99 14.51
CA GLN A 77 5.80 12.93 13.16
C GLN A 77 4.68 13.19 12.15
N VAL A 78 3.50 12.61 12.36
CA VAL A 78 2.32 12.88 11.53
C VAL A 78 1.92 14.35 11.60
N GLU A 79 1.90 14.96 12.79
CA GLU A 79 1.57 16.39 12.94
C GLU A 79 2.61 17.31 12.27
N ARG A 80 3.90 16.92 12.30
CA ARG A 80 4.96 17.60 11.54
C ARG A 80 4.72 17.53 10.03
N MET A 81 4.39 16.35 9.51
CA MET A 81 4.03 16.19 8.09
C MET A 81 2.81 17.03 7.71
N ARG A 82 1.79 17.14 8.58
CA ARG A 82 0.61 17.98 8.35
C ARG A 82 0.96 19.47 8.24
N ARG A 83 2.02 19.91 8.91
CA ARG A 83 2.55 21.28 8.83
C ARG A 83 3.43 21.50 7.59
N GLY A 84 3.58 20.50 6.72
CA GLY A 84 4.31 20.59 5.47
C GLY A 84 5.77 20.13 5.55
N GLU A 85 6.19 19.53 6.66
CA GLU A 85 7.54 19.00 6.76
C GLU A 85 7.75 17.79 5.83
N THR A 86 8.88 17.76 5.14
CA THR A 86 9.19 16.74 4.13
C THR A 86 10.00 15.60 4.74
N ASP A 87 9.93 14.42 4.11
CA ASP A 87 10.84 13.31 4.38
C ASP A 87 10.86 12.84 5.84
N VAL A 88 9.71 12.93 6.54
CA VAL A 88 9.58 12.51 7.94
C VAL A 88 9.35 10.98 8.03
N LEU A 89 8.13 10.51 7.74
CA LEU A 89 7.80 9.07 7.69
C LEU A 89 7.85 8.50 6.26
N TRP A 90 7.65 9.35 5.26
CA TRP A 90 7.63 8.99 3.85
C TRP A 90 8.28 10.11 3.02
N PRO A 91 8.94 9.81 1.89
CA PRO A 91 9.61 10.84 1.09
C PRO A 91 8.65 11.92 0.57
N GLY A 92 9.15 13.15 0.54
CA GLY A 92 8.43 14.34 0.10
C GLY A 92 7.38 14.83 1.10
N THR A 93 6.47 15.68 0.62
CA THR A 93 5.31 16.15 1.37
C THR A 93 4.12 15.21 1.21
N VAL A 94 3.24 15.20 2.22
CA VAL A 94 1.94 14.53 2.13
C VAL A 94 0.82 15.56 2.23
N GLU A 95 0.01 15.65 1.18
CA GLU A 95 -1.07 16.65 1.06
C GLU A 95 -2.42 16.13 1.55
N ARG A 96 -2.63 14.81 1.56
CA ARG A 96 -3.91 14.19 1.91
C ARG A 96 -3.75 13.30 3.14
N TYR A 97 -4.76 13.36 3.99
CA TYR A 97 -4.83 12.61 5.24
C TYR A 97 -6.20 11.96 5.37
N GLY A 98 -6.23 10.74 5.88
CA GLY A 98 -7.46 10.06 6.26
C GLY A 98 -7.68 10.19 7.76
N VAL A 99 -8.90 10.51 8.19
CA VAL A 99 -9.30 10.43 9.59
C VAL A 99 -9.95 9.06 9.81
N SER A 100 -9.38 8.24 10.68
CA SER A 100 -10.02 7.00 11.11
C SER A 100 -11.02 7.29 12.23
N SER A 101 -12.16 6.59 12.21
CA SER A 101 -13.30 6.79 13.11
C SER A 101 -13.08 6.30 14.55
N GLY A 102 -11.84 6.32 15.06
CA GLY A 102 -11.55 5.92 16.44
C GLY A 102 -12.29 6.80 17.45
N THR A 103 -12.95 6.17 18.42
CA THR A 103 -13.95 6.73 19.35
C THR A 103 -13.41 7.67 20.44
N VAL A 104 -12.30 8.39 20.21
CA VAL A 104 -11.82 9.43 21.15
C VAL A 104 -11.54 10.71 20.37
N SER A 105 -11.97 11.82 20.97
CA SER A 105 -12.40 13.13 20.44
C SER A 105 -11.64 13.83 19.31
N ASP A 106 -10.51 13.32 18.82
CA ASP A 106 -9.76 13.92 17.69
C ASP A 106 -9.38 12.96 16.54
N GLY A 107 -9.69 11.66 16.64
CA GLY A 107 -9.47 10.67 15.58
C GLY A 107 -7.98 10.44 15.23
N LYS A 108 -7.61 9.21 14.81
CA LYS A 108 -6.24 8.98 14.30
C LYS A 108 -6.17 9.49 12.87
N VAL A 109 -5.27 10.43 12.62
CA VAL A 109 -5.02 11.02 11.31
C VAL A 109 -3.88 10.28 10.64
N LEU A 110 -4.14 9.63 9.51
CA LEU A 110 -3.16 8.82 8.79
C LEU A 110 -2.71 9.54 7.52
N PRO A 111 -1.39 9.68 7.27
CA PRO A 111 -0.89 10.21 6.02
C PRO A 111 -1.32 9.33 4.83
N ALA A 112 -1.78 9.95 3.75
CA ALA A 112 -2.13 9.26 2.51
C ALA A 112 -1.28 9.81 1.34
N PRO A 113 -0.01 9.37 1.22
CA PRO A 113 0.84 9.74 0.09
C PRO A 113 0.18 9.35 -1.25
N GLU A 114 0.46 10.12 -2.31
CA GLU A 114 -0.03 9.84 -3.66
C GLU A 114 0.27 8.40 -4.12
N ALA A 115 1.46 7.88 -3.78
CA ALA A 115 1.84 6.50 -4.08
C ALA A 115 0.89 5.46 -3.43
N ALA A 116 0.47 5.69 -2.18
CA ALA A 116 -0.47 4.81 -1.49
C ALA A 116 -1.86 4.87 -2.13
N LEU A 117 -2.31 6.05 -2.54
CA LEU A 117 -3.60 6.23 -3.21
C LEU A 117 -3.64 5.56 -4.58
N ARG A 118 -2.58 5.68 -5.38
CA ARG A 118 -2.44 4.94 -6.64
C ARG A 118 -2.43 3.43 -6.43
N ALA A 119 -1.70 2.96 -5.42
CA ALA A 119 -1.66 1.55 -5.06
C ALA A 119 -3.06 1.03 -4.65
N LYS A 120 -3.82 1.83 -3.89
CA LYS A 120 -5.20 1.51 -3.53
C LYS A 120 -6.09 1.37 -4.76
N VAL A 121 -6.08 2.34 -5.67
CA VAL A 121 -6.88 2.28 -6.91
C VAL A 121 -6.53 1.05 -7.73
N ARG A 122 -5.25 0.75 -7.90
CA ARG A 122 -4.78 -0.44 -8.60
C ARG A 122 -5.24 -1.73 -7.92
N GLY A 123 -5.07 -1.83 -6.60
CA GLY A 123 -5.49 -3.01 -5.83
C GLY A 123 -7.00 -3.24 -5.86
N SER A 124 -7.82 -2.17 -5.83
CA SER A 124 -9.27 -2.26 -5.99
C SER A 124 -9.67 -2.76 -7.37
N ALA A 125 -8.98 -2.29 -8.42
CA ALA A 125 -9.19 -2.81 -9.77
C ALA A 125 -8.79 -4.30 -9.88
N ASP A 126 -7.62 -4.67 -9.36
CA ASP A 126 -7.15 -6.07 -9.32
C ASP A 126 -8.16 -6.99 -8.61
N ALA A 127 -8.73 -6.56 -7.47
CA ALA A 127 -9.75 -7.32 -6.76
C ALA A 127 -11.05 -7.47 -7.57
N ALA A 128 -11.54 -6.39 -8.19
CA ALA A 128 -12.76 -6.42 -9.00
C ALA A 128 -12.61 -7.35 -10.22
N PHE A 129 -11.49 -7.27 -10.94
CA PHE A 129 -11.22 -8.14 -12.08
C PHE A 129 -11.03 -9.60 -11.66
N SER A 130 -10.35 -9.85 -10.53
CA SER A 130 -10.24 -11.20 -9.98
C SER A 130 -11.61 -11.79 -9.67
N TYR A 131 -12.52 -11.02 -9.07
CA TYR A 131 -13.89 -11.49 -8.82
C TYR A 131 -14.62 -11.82 -10.13
N VAL A 132 -14.60 -10.94 -11.13
CA VAL A 132 -15.30 -11.16 -12.41
C VAL A 132 -14.75 -12.38 -13.15
N ALA A 133 -13.46 -12.65 -13.05
CA ALA A 133 -12.84 -13.81 -13.68
C ALA A 133 -13.17 -15.13 -12.96
N ASN A 134 -13.19 -15.12 -11.63
CA ASN A 134 -13.43 -16.32 -10.82
C ASN A 134 -14.91 -16.64 -10.60
N ARG A 135 -15.79 -15.65 -10.72
CA ARG A 135 -17.25 -15.82 -10.67
C ARG A 135 -17.81 -15.58 -12.05
N SER A 136 -18.35 -16.63 -12.68
CA SER A 136 -19.02 -16.55 -13.99
C SER A 136 -20.36 -15.81 -13.91
N GLY A 137 -20.37 -14.55 -13.48
CA GLY A 137 -21.59 -13.79 -13.23
C GLY A 137 -21.34 -12.30 -13.00
N TRP A 138 -22.07 -11.47 -13.75
CA TRP A 138 -22.01 -10.01 -13.76
C TRP A 138 -22.68 -9.36 -12.53
N SER A 139 -22.92 -10.10 -11.45
CA SER A 139 -23.72 -9.64 -10.31
C SER A 139 -23.05 -8.50 -9.51
N LEU A 140 -21.75 -8.22 -9.74
CA LEU A 140 -21.06 -7.06 -9.19
C LEU A 140 -21.71 -5.73 -9.58
N PHE A 141 -22.30 -5.65 -10.78
CA PHE A 141 -22.93 -4.44 -11.32
C PHE A 141 -24.47 -4.52 -11.32
N GLY A 142 -25.04 -5.61 -10.80
CA GLY A 142 -26.49 -5.84 -10.78
C GLY A 142 -27.16 -5.49 -9.44
N GLY A 143 -26.38 -5.21 -8.40
CA GLY A 143 -26.88 -4.70 -7.12
C GLY A 143 -26.86 -3.17 -7.08
N LYS A 144 -27.54 -2.57 -6.10
CA LYS A 144 -27.43 -1.13 -5.81
C LYS A 144 -26.01 -0.82 -5.36
N THR A 145 -25.15 -0.45 -6.31
CA THR A 145 -23.88 0.20 -6.02
C THR A 145 -24.11 1.71 -6.10
N LEU A 146 -23.84 2.37 -4.96
CA LEU A 146 -24.18 3.74 -4.54
C LEU A 146 -25.54 3.87 -3.84
#